data_AF-B5M6E0-F1
#
_entry.id   AF-B5M6E0-F1
#
_cell.length_a   1.000
_cell.length_b   1.000
_cell.length_c   1.000
_cell.angle_alpha   90.00
_cell.angle_beta   90.00
_cell.angle_gamma   90.00
#
_symmetry.space_group_name_H-M   'P 1'
#
loop_
_entity.id
_entity.type
_entity.pdbx_description
1 polymer ?
#
loop_
_entity_poly.entity_id
_entity_poly.type
_entity_poly.pdbx_seq_one_letter_code
_entity_poly.pdbx_strand_id
1 'polypeptide(L)'
;MAYSLHAWNANMARFVSLWVLFLGLVSSISAQDACDISEFVSCMEPIHNATFGHEHGLLQGSSDLEETCPILRQGETCVKNYAERCGTEMIAEDFHEQFEKPALLIREICNRRSPLRGEYLQVVSCLRQHIDDLEACSSRAEEFLSNHEADTDEKEKR
;
A
#
# COMPACT_ATOMS: atom_id res chain seq x y z
N MET A 1 -20.17 63.50 -39.88
CA MET A 1 -20.27 63.12 -38.45
C MET A 1 -19.67 61.73 -38.31
N ALA A 2 -18.42 61.61 -37.87
CA ALA A 2 -17.74 60.31 -37.73
C ALA A 2 -16.64 60.39 -36.66
N TYR A 3 -17.01 60.38 -35.39
CA TYR A 3 -16.05 60.23 -34.29
C TYR A 3 -16.68 59.39 -33.17
N SER A 4 -16.79 58.08 -33.37
CA SER A 4 -17.14 57.18 -32.28
C SER A 4 -16.62 55.78 -32.57
N LEU A 5 -15.31 55.54 -32.44
CA LEU A 5 -14.77 54.16 -32.46
C LEU A 5 -13.42 53.95 -31.77
N HIS A 6 -12.79 54.95 -31.13
CA HIS A 6 -11.45 54.78 -30.54
C HIS A 6 -11.38 54.87 -29.00
N ALA A 7 -12.50 55.06 -28.30
CA ALA A 7 -12.51 55.20 -26.83
C ALA A 7 -12.80 53.89 -26.05
N TRP A 8 -12.99 52.77 -26.74
CA TRP A 8 -13.24 51.45 -26.10
C TRP A 8 -11.96 50.62 -25.88
N ASN A 9 -10.80 51.05 -26.39
CA ASN A 9 -9.61 50.18 -26.49
C ASN A 9 -8.74 50.14 -25.22
N ALA A 10 -8.61 51.22 -24.46
CA ALA A 10 -7.63 51.27 -23.37
C ALA A 10 -8.12 50.58 -22.08
N ASN A 11 -9.41 50.70 -21.74
CA ASN A 11 -9.95 50.08 -20.54
C ASN A 11 -10.24 48.59 -20.75
N MET A 12 -10.74 48.17 -21.92
CA MET A 12 -10.92 46.74 -22.23
C MET A 12 -9.60 45.98 -22.24
N ALA A 13 -8.53 46.55 -22.80
CA ALA A 13 -7.21 45.91 -22.79
C ALA A 13 -6.66 45.69 -21.37
N ARG A 14 -6.89 46.65 -20.46
CA ARG A 14 -6.49 46.52 -19.04
C ARG A 14 -7.28 45.44 -18.30
N PHE A 15 -8.58 45.32 -18.57
CA PHE A 15 -9.41 44.25 -18.00
C PHE A 15 -9.00 42.87 -18.54
N VAL A 16 -8.73 42.76 -19.84
CA VAL A 16 -8.28 41.49 -20.46
C VAL A 16 -6.92 41.07 -19.92
N SER A 17 -5.95 41.99 -19.78
CA SER A 17 -4.64 41.67 -19.20
C SER A 17 -4.73 41.22 -17.73
N LEU A 18 -5.60 41.83 -16.93
CA LEU A 18 -5.83 41.42 -15.54
C LEU A 18 -6.52 40.05 -15.46
N TRP A 19 -7.48 39.77 -16.34
CA TRP A 19 -8.13 38.45 -16.44
C TRP A 19 -7.18 37.33 -16.89
N VAL A 20 -6.28 37.61 -17.84
CA VAL A 20 -5.27 36.64 -18.29
C VAL A 20 -4.25 36.35 -17.19
N LEU A 21 -3.84 37.36 -16.41
CA LEU A 21 -2.97 37.16 -15.25
C LEU A 21 -3.69 36.39 -14.12
N PHE A 22 -4.98 36.63 -13.91
CA PHE A 22 -5.77 35.91 -12.91
C PHE A 22 -6.00 34.45 -13.31
N LEU A 23 -6.29 34.17 -14.60
CA LEU A 23 -6.40 32.81 -15.12
C LEU A 23 -5.05 32.06 -15.09
N GLY A 24 -3.93 32.76 -15.30
CA GLY A 24 -2.59 32.18 -15.21
C GLY A 24 -2.18 31.76 -13.78
N LEU A 25 -2.71 32.44 -12.75
CA LEU A 25 -2.44 32.12 -11.34
C LEU A 25 -3.29 30.96 -10.80
N VAL A 26 -4.43 30.65 -11.43
CA VAL A 26 -5.32 29.55 -11.02
C VAL A 26 -4.86 28.19 -11.56
N SER A 27 -3.94 28.16 -12.52
CA SER A 27 -3.42 26.94 -13.16
C SER A 27 -2.52 26.05 -12.27
N SER A 28 -2.21 26.46 -11.04
CA SER A 28 -1.26 25.74 -10.17
C SER A 28 -1.93 24.84 -9.11
N ILE A 29 -3.24 24.63 -9.16
CA ILE A 29 -3.96 23.72 -8.25
C ILE A 29 -4.54 22.56 -9.05
N SER A 30 -3.78 21.47 -9.18
CA SER A 30 -4.32 20.10 -9.33
C SER A 30 -3.19 19.06 -9.35
N ALA A 31 -2.45 18.95 -8.24
CA ALA A 31 -1.59 17.79 -7.97
C ALA A 31 -1.89 17.14 -6.60
N GLN A 32 -3.02 17.49 -5.96
CA GLN A 32 -3.41 16.93 -4.66
C GLN A 32 -4.38 15.73 -4.76
N ASP A 33 -4.90 15.40 -5.95
CA ASP A 33 -5.78 14.24 -6.16
C ASP A 33 -5.03 12.98 -6.67
N ALA A 34 -3.70 12.98 -6.65
CA ALA A 34 -2.90 11.89 -7.25
C ALA A 34 -2.70 10.67 -6.34
N CYS A 35 -2.96 10.80 -5.03
CA CYS A 35 -2.64 9.79 -4.04
C CYS A 35 -3.91 9.37 -3.29
N ASP A 36 -4.68 8.50 -3.94
CA ASP A 36 -5.85 7.85 -3.36
C ASP A 36 -5.44 6.55 -2.68
N ILE A 37 -5.95 6.30 -1.48
CA ILE A 37 -5.75 5.05 -0.75
C ILE A 37 -6.32 3.85 -1.51
N SER A 38 -7.32 4.06 -2.37
CA SER A 38 -7.89 3.00 -3.19
C SER A 38 -6.87 2.33 -4.12
N GLU A 39 -5.85 3.07 -4.58
CA GLU A 39 -4.77 2.51 -5.38
C GLU A 39 -3.91 1.55 -4.55
N PHE A 40 -3.57 1.91 -3.32
CA PHE A 40 -2.87 1.01 -2.40
C PHE A 40 -3.71 -0.24 -2.09
N VAL A 41 -5.00 -0.08 -1.82
CA VAL A 41 -5.92 -1.21 -1.60
C VAL A 41 -5.93 -2.14 -2.83
N SER A 42 -5.93 -1.58 -4.04
CA SER A 42 -5.88 -2.37 -5.27
C SER A 42 -4.57 -3.15 -5.44
N CYS A 43 -3.45 -2.63 -4.91
CA CYS A 43 -2.19 -3.37 -4.86
C CYS A 43 -2.24 -4.54 -3.86
N MET A 44 -2.92 -4.33 -2.73
CA MET A 44 -2.97 -5.29 -1.61
C MET A 44 -4.01 -6.38 -1.78
N GLU A 45 -5.12 -6.12 -2.45
CA GLU A 45 -6.20 -7.10 -2.61
C GLU A 45 -5.72 -8.42 -3.25
N PRO A 46 -4.93 -8.43 -4.35
CA PRO A 46 -4.38 -9.67 -4.89
C PRO A 46 -3.40 -10.36 -3.94
N ILE A 47 -2.59 -9.60 -3.19
CA ILE A 47 -1.68 -10.15 -2.17
C ILE A 47 -2.49 -10.85 -1.09
N HIS A 48 -3.51 -10.17 -0.57
CA HIS A 48 -4.40 -10.69 0.46
C HIS A 48 -5.09 -11.97 -0.01
N ASN A 49 -5.65 -11.99 -1.21
CA ASN A 49 -6.34 -13.17 -1.73
C ASN A 49 -5.38 -14.33 -1.98
N ALA A 50 -4.19 -14.07 -2.52
CA ALA A 50 -3.19 -15.12 -2.75
C ALA A 50 -2.58 -15.64 -1.45
N THR A 51 -2.65 -14.87 -0.37
CA THR A 51 -2.09 -15.21 0.93
C THR A 51 -3.11 -15.83 1.88
N PHE A 52 -4.23 -15.17 2.11
CA PHE A 52 -5.25 -15.54 3.11
C PHE A 52 -6.51 -16.15 2.48
N GLY A 53 -6.73 -15.96 1.17
CA GLY A 53 -7.83 -16.59 0.43
C GLY A 53 -7.52 -18.02 -0.01
N HIS A 54 -6.27 -18.47 0.09
CA HIS A 54 -5.86 -19.84 -0.21
C HIS A 54 -6.24 -20.79 0.95
N GLU A 55 -6.59 -22.04 0.64
CA GLU A 55 -7.05 -23.05 1.62
C GLU A 55 -6.11 -23.20 2.83
N HIS A 56 -4.80 -23.07 2.60
CA HIS A 56 -3.77 -23.20 3.62
C HIS A 56 -3.14 -21.86 4.03
N GLY A 57 -3.75 -20.74 3.67
CA GLY A 57 -3.21 -19.42 3.96
C GLY A 57 -1.77 -19.25 3.46
N LEU A 58 -0.88 -18.76 4.35
CA LEU A 58 0.56 -18.62 4.15
C LEU A 58 1.34 -19.94 4.14
N LEU A 59 0.72 -21.07 4.48
CA LEU A 59 1.35 -22.38 4.52
C LEU A 59 1.22 -23.05 3.15
N GLN A 60 1.91 -22.51 2.15
CA GLN A 60 1.81 -22.91 0.75
C GLN A 60 2.91 -23.90 0.35
N GLY A 61 2.54 -24.93 -0.41
CA GLY A 61 3.48 -25.92 -0.89
C GLY A 61 4.25 -25.41 -2.09
N SER A 62 5.19 -26.20 -2.61
CA SER A 62 5.97 -25.77 -3.77
C SER A 62 5.09 -25.45 -4.98
N SER A 63 4.02 -26.23 -5.22
CA SER A 63 3.11 -26.01 -6.35
C SER A 63 2.36 -24.69 -6.20
N ASP A 64 1.74 -24.48 -5.04
CA ASP A 64 0.97 -23.28 -4.73
C ASP A 64 1.84 -22.03 -4.82
N LEU A 65 3.08 -22.09 -4.31
CA LEU A 65 4.04 -20.98 -4.44
C LEU A 65 4.37 -20.64 -5.90
N GLU A 66 4.34 -21.59 -6.84
CA GLU A 66 4.58 -21.25 -8.26
C GLU A 66 3.46 -20.39 -8.85
N GLU A 67 2.24 -20.54 -8.35
CA GLU A 67 1.08 -19.74 -8.74
C GLU A 67 1.02 -18.40 -7.98
N THR A 68 1.28 -18.44 -6.68
CA THR A 68 1.15 -17.28 -5.79
C THR A 68 2.32 -16.29 -5.92
N CYS A 69 3.56 -16.76 -6.06
CA CYS A 69 4.73 -15.88 -6.07
C CYS A 69 4.76 -14.81 -7.19
N PRO A 70 4.27 -15.07 -8.42
CA PRO A 70 4.06 -14.02 -9.41
C PRO A 70 3.12 -12.91 -8.92
N ILE A 71 2.02 -13.25 -8.25
CA ILE A 71 1.02 -12.31 -7.74
C ILE A 71 1.64 -11.44 -6.63
N LEU A 72 2.32 -12.09 -5.68
CA LEU A 72 2.96 -11.39 -4.56
C LEU A 72 4.02 -10.38 -5.05
N ARG A 73 4.86 -10.77 -6.02
CA ARG A 73 5.88 -9.88 -6.59
C ARG A 73 5.28 -8.69 -7.34
N GLN A 74 4.15 -8.90 -8.04
CA GLN A 74 3.45 -7.82 -8.72
C GLN A 74 2.83 -6.84 -7.73
N GLY A 75 2.12 -7.35 -6.71
CA GLY A 75 1.54 -6.52 -5.66
C GLY A 75 2.62 -5.75 -4.89
N GLU A 76 3.73 -6.40 -4.54
CA GLU A 76 4.87 -5.75 -3.89
C GLU A 76 5.43 -4.58 -4.73
N THR A 77 5.60 -4.80 -6.04
CA THR A 77 6.05 -3.75 -6.96
C THR A 77 5.03 -2.60 -7.03
N CYS A 78 3.73 -2.92 -7.04
CA CYS A 78 2.64 -1.94 -7.02
C CYS A 78 2.71 -1.06 -5.76
N VAL A 79 2.81 -1.68 -4.57
CA VAL A 79 2.91 -0.94 -3.30
C VAL A 79 4.17 -0.10 -3.25
N LYS A 80 5.31 -0.62 -3.73
CA LYS A 80 6.55 0.16 -3.79
C LYS A 80 6.39 1.40 -4.68
N ASN A 81 5.80 1.27 -5.86
CA ASN A 81 5.54 2.39 -6.76
C ASN A 81 4.52 3.39 -6.18
N TYR A 82 3.56 2.92 -5.38
CA TYR A 82 2.66 3.78 -4.63
C TYR A 82 3.43 4.56 -3.55
N ALA A 83 4.22 3.88 -2.73
CA ALA A 83 5.04 4.49 -1.68
C ALA A 83 6.01 5.56 -2.24
N GLU A 84 6.67 5.27 -3.36
CA GLU A 84 7.59 6.21 -4.02
C GLU A 84 6.90 7.49 -4.52
N ARG A 85 5.61 7.41 -4.90
CA ARG A 85 4.84 8.55 -5.41
C ARG A 85 4.08 9.30 -4.32
N CYS A 86 3.56 8.56 -3.34
CA CYS A 86 2.55 9.05 -2.39
C CYS A 86 3.01 9.12 -0.94
N GLY A 87 4.23 8.64 -0.67
CA GLY A 87 4.76 8.58 0.69
C GLY A 87 4.43 7.25 1.38
N THR A 88 5.30 6.85 2.29
CA THR A 88 5.17 5.60 3.06
C THR A 88 4.15 5.73 4.19
N GLU A 89 3.95 6.96 4.67
CA GLU A 89 2.99 7.33 5.72
C GLU A 89 1.53 7.07 5.33
N MET A 90 1.24 7.02 4.02
CA MET A 90 -0.08 6.66 3.50
C MET A 90 -0.39 5.17 3.63
N ILE A 91 0.63 4.36 3.90
CA ILE A 91 0.55 2.90 3.97
C ILE A 91 0.57 2.43 5.41
N ALA A 92 1.55 2.88 6.19
CA ALA A 92 1.76 2.45 7.57
C ALA A 92 2.59 3.47 8.37
N GLU A 93 2.44 3.46 9.70
CA GLU A 93 3.27 4.26 10.61
C GLU A 93 4.74 3.81 10.58
N ASP A 94 4.99 2.50 10.60
CA ASP A 94 6.31 1.90 10.38
C ASP A 94 6.29 1.05 9.12
N PHE A 95 6.44 1.71 7.96
CA PHE A 95 6.44 1.04 6.66
C PHE A 95 7.56 0.01 6.51
N HIS A 96 8.70 0.23 7.16
CA HIS A 96 9.81 -0.71 7.09
C HIS A 96 9.44 -2.03 7.78
N GLU A 97 8.91 -1.95 9.01
CA GLU A 97 8.50 -3.12 9.77
C GLU A 97 7.28 -3.80 9.16
N GLN A 98 6.26 -3.02 8.79
CA GLN A 98 4.95 -3.56 8.40
C GLN A 98 4.89 -4.00 6.94
N PHE A 99 5.78 -3.49 6.07
CA PHE A 99 5.73 -3.81 4.64
C PHE A 99 7.07 -4.28 4.08
N GLU A 100 8.16 -3.51 4.21
CA GLU A 100 9.42 -3.86 3.55
C GLU A 100 10.01 -5.18 4.08
N LYS A 101 10.03 -5.36 5.40
CA LYS A 101 10.55 -6.59 6.03
C LYS A 101 9.73 -7.83 5.64
N PRO A 102 8.38 -7.86 5.76
CA PRO A 102 7.58 -8.98 5.26
C PRO A 102 7.80 -9.25 3.78
N ALA A 103 7.92 -8.21 2.95
CA ALA A 103 8.13 -8.36 1.53
C ALA A 103 9.49 -9.01 1.20
N LEU A 104 10.55 -8.70 1.96
CA LEU A 104 11.84 -9.40 1.85
C LEU A 104 11.73 -10.89 2.16
N LEU A 105 10.99 -11.26 3.22
CA LEU A 105 10.74 -12.66 3.56
C LEU A 105 10.01 -13.38 2.40
N ILE A 106 8.98 -12.75 1.84
CA ILE A 106 8.24 -13.27 0.70
C ILE A 106 9.16 -13.46 -0.52
N ARG A 107 10.03 -12.48 -0.82
CA ARG A 107 11.02 -12.60 -1.92
C ARG A 107 11.93 -13.81 -1.74
N GLU A 108 12.41 -14.06 -0.53
CA GLU A 108 13.27 -15.20 -0.23
C GLU A 108 12.52 -16.53 -0.37
N ILE A 109 11.29 -16.64 0.16
CA ILE A 109 10.44 -17.82 -0.02
C ILE A 109 10.13 -18.06 -1.51
N CYS A 110 9.88 -16.98 -2.27
CA CYS A 110 9.59 -17.05 -3.70
C CYS A 110 10.82 -17.29 -4.59
N ASN A 111 12.03 -17.11 -4.07
CA ASN A 111 13.25 -17.39 -4.79
C ASN A 111 13.55 -18.90 -4.74
N ARG A 112 13.41 -19.58 -5.89
CA ARG A 112 13.70 -21.02 -6.02
C ARG A 112 15.11 -21.44 -5.60
N ARG A 113 16.08 -20.51 -5.61
CA ARG A 113 17.47 -20.75 -5.22
C ARG A 113 17.77 -20.36 -3.78
N SER A 114 16.82 -19.76 -3.07
CA SER A 114 17.02 -19.37 -1.67
C SER A 114 17.06 -20.61 -0.77
N PRO A 115 18.03 -20.71 0.15
CA PRO A 115 18.01 -21.71 1.21
C PRO A 115 16.72 -21.64 2.05
N LEU A 116 16.21 -20.43 2.28
CA LEU A 116 15.02 -20.21 3.09
C LEU A 116 13.77 -20.87 2.50
N ARG A 117 13.64 -20.88 1.16
CA ARG A 117 12.55 -21.62 0.51
C ARG A 117 12.60 -23.10 0.83
N GLY A 118 13.80 -23.70 0.86
CA GLY A 118 13.96 -25.11 1.20
C GLY A 118 13.50 -25.43 2.62
N GLU A 119 13.93 -24.63 3.60
CA GLU A 119 13.53 -24.76 5.00
C GLU A 119 12.02 -24.53 5.19
N TYR A 120 11.49 -23.48 4.57
CA TYR A 120 10.06 -23.20 4.57
C TYR A 120 9.25 -24.40 4.05
N LEU A 121 9.63 -24.98 2.90
CA LEU A 121 8.92 -26.12 2.31
C LEU A 121 8.97 -27.38 3.19
N GLN A 122 10.06 -27.59 3.94
CA GLN A 122 10.15 -28.68 4.91
C GLN A 122 9.14 -28.49 6.05
N VAL A 123 9.07 -27.27 6.60
CA VAL A 123 8.23 -26.95 7.75
C VAL A 123 6.75 -26.89 7.40
N VAL A 124 6.38 -26.34 6.25
CA VAL A 124 4.96 -26.20 5.82
C VAL A 124 4.22 -27.53 5.81
N SER A 125 4.88 -28.61 5.38
CA SER A 125 4.26 -29.94 5.35
C SER A 125 3.80 -30.43 6.73
N CYS A 126 4.54 -30.07 7.78
CA CYS A 126 4.21 -30.38 9.17
C CYS A 126 3.12 -29.43 9.68
N LEU A 127 3.28 -28.12 9.47
CA LEU A 127 2.33 -27.12 9.95
C LEU A 127 0.92 -27.31 9.37
N ARG A 128 0.80 -27.73 8.11
CA ARG A 128 -0.49 -28.04 7.48
C ARG A 128 -1.29 -29.12 8.21
N GLN A 129 -0.62 -30.08 8.85
CA GLN A 129 -1.29 -31.14 9.61
C GLN A 129 -1.92 -30.62 10.91
N HIS A 130 -1.52 -29.42 11.34
CA HIS A 130 -1.92 -28.78 12.58
C HIS A 130 -2.47 -27.37 12.32
N ILE A 131 -2.99 -27.10 11.11
CA ILE A 131 -3.41 -25.75 10.73
C ILE A 131 -4.58 -25.25 11.59
N ASP A 132 -5.54 -26.13 11.91
CA ASP A 132 -6.67 -25.82 12.78
C ASP A 132 -6.21 -25.46 14.21
N ASP A 133 -5.22 -26.20 14.74
CA ASP A 133 -4.63 -25.93 16.06
C ASP A 133 -3.87 -24.60 16.05
N LEU A 134 -3.15 -24.32 14.97
CA LEU A 134 -2.40 -23.09 14.77
C LEU A 134 -3.34 -21.89 14.73
N GLU A 135 -4.43 -21.96 13.95
CA GLU A 135 -5.45 -20.91 13.86
C GLU A 135 -6.13 -20.67 15.21
N ALA A 136 -6.54 -21.74 15.91
CA ALA A 136 -7.12 -21.61 17.24
C ALA A 136 -6.14 -21.00 18.27
N CYS A 137 -4.83 -21.23 18.10
CA CYS A 137 -3.81 -20.60 18.94
C CYS A 137 -3.58 -19.14 18.57
N SER A 138 -3.51 -18.80 17.28
CA SER A 138 -3.32 -17.41 16.85
C SER A 138 -4.49 -16.54 17.27
N SER A 139 -5.74 -16.97 17.07
CA SER A 139 -6.91 -16.19 17.49
C SER A 139 -6.94 -15.93 19.00
N ARG A 140 -6.57 -16.92 19.82
CA ARG A 140 -6.47 -16.74 21.28
C ARG A 140 -5.33 -15.80 21.68
N ALA A 141 -4.20 -15.86 20.98
CA ALA A 141 -3.09 -14.95 21.21
C ALA A 141 -3.47 -13.50 20.84
N GLU A 142 -4.14 -13.30 19.70
CA GLU A 142 -4.66 -12.00 19.27
C GLU A 142 -5.67 -11.43 20.27
N GLU A 143 -6.62 -12.25 20.72
CA GLU A 143 -7.59 -11.85 21.75
C GLU A 143 -6.87 -11.46 23.07
N PHE A 144 -5.87 -12.23 23.48
CA PHE A 144 -5.07 -11.92 24.66
C PHE A 144 -4.33 -10.58 24.50
N LEU A 145 -3.65 -10.37 23.37
CA LEU A 145 -2.91 -9.14 23.10
C LEU A 145 -3.85 -7.93 23.06
N SER A 146 -4.97 -8.01 22.34
CA SER A 146 -5.95 -6.92 22.26
C SER A 146 -6.52 -6.53 23.64
N ASN A 147 -6.75 -7.51 24.52
CA ASN A 147 -7.22 -7.25 25.88
C ASN A 147 -6.14 -6.66 26.80
N HIS A 148 -4.85 -6.80 26.46
CA HIS A 148 -3.73 -6.40 27.31
C HIS A 148 -2.90 -5.21 26.78
N GLU A 149 -3.01 -4.84 25.50
CA GLU A 149 -2.39 -3.64 24.93
C GLU A 149 -2.91 -2.34 25.55
N ALA A 150 -4.11 -2.34 26.14
CA ALA A 150 -4.63 -1.20 26.90
C ALA A 150 -3.85 -0.90 28.20
N ASP A 151 -3.02 -1.83 28.69
CA ASP A 151 -2.35 -1.73 30.00
C ASP A 151 -0.88 -1.27 29.89
N THR A 152 -0.32 -1.22 28.68
CA THR A 152 1.07 -0.80 28.44
C THR A 152 1.25 0.71 28.23
N ASP A 153 0.24 1.41 27.71
CA ASP A 153 0.28 2.87 27.50
C ASP A 153 0.28 3.70 28.80
N GLU A 154 -0.26 3.16 29.91
CA GLU A 154 -0.24 3.87 31.20
C GLU A 154 1.13 3.80 31.91
N LYS A 155 1.98 2.84 31.56
CA LYS A 155 3.29 2.67 32.21
C LYS A 155 4.40 3.50 31.58
N GLU A 156 4.23 3.99 30.35
CA GLU A 156 5.21 4.84 29.68
C GLU A 156 5.08 6.34 30.06
N LYS A 157 3.97 6.74 30.70
CA LYS A 157 3.74 8.12 31.18
C LYS A 157 4.11 8.37 32.65
N ARG A 158 4.77 7.44 33.33
CA ARG A 158 5.23 7.63 34.73
C ARG A 158 6.75 7.76 34.84
#